data_AF-A0A7C4GQB2-F1
#
_entry.id   AF-A0A7C4GQB2-F1
#
_cell.length_a   1.000
_cell.length_b   1.000
_cell.length_c   1.000
_cell.angle_alpha   90.00
_cell.angle_beta   90.00
_cell.angle_gamma   90.00
#
_symmetry.space_group_name_H-M   'P 1'
#
loop_
_entity.id
_entity.type
_entity.pdbx_description
1 polymer ?
#
loop_
_entity_poly.entity_id
_entity_poly.type
_entity_poly.pdbx_seq_one_letter_code
_entity_poly.pdbx_strand_id
1 'polypeptide(L)'
;MNEKIRFSLKTGKVQILEFTISGLLEPSDLRGVQLVEVDPSKPLIISGRGPQWLYAFLAHHYHFARILATYEPRANMGIVISSVNEKDVGLGVDIEAGLLKEVKLGADGRIDVGLIKLGSIQLLRAELLEGAFAEPSELKRIRWWDIKRAVDPSKPMIIYVMAPVWVSAKLAVEFSNLVPWISIYDPRLESSVTVARHSLNAPEIGQQVELKIQLK
;
A
#
# COMPACT_ATOMS: atom_id res chain seq x y z
N MET A 1 -12.68 0.18 -21.78
CA MET A 1 -11.46 -0.31 -21.11
C MET A 1 -10.72 0.90 -20.58
N ASN A 2 -10.15 0.85 -19.38
CA ASN A 2 -9.39 1.98 -18.87
C ASN A 2 -7.99 1.97 -19.50
N GLU A 3 -7.73 2.88 -20.43
CA GLU A 3 -6.44 3.00 -21.11
C GLU A 3 -5.45 3.92 -20.37
N LYS A 4 -5.88 4.56 -19.27
CA LYS A 4 -5.06 5.51 -18.54
C LYS A 4 -3.92 4.85 -17.78
N ILE A 5 -4.12 3.63 -17.28
CA ILE A 5 -3.08 2.85 -16.60
C ILE A 5 -2.62 1.74 -17.54
N ARG A 6 -1.33 1.77 -17.90
CA ARG A 6 -0.71 0.71 -18.70
C ARG A 6 0.31 -0.02 -17.85
N PHE A 7 0.27 -1.34 -17.89
CA PHE A 7 1.23 -2.20 -17.22
C PHE A 7 2.21 -2.83 -18.21
N SER A 8 3.43 -3.02 -17.75
CA SER A 8 4.40 -3.92 -18.38
C SER A 8 5.00 -4.81 -17.29
N LEU A 9 5.09 -6.10 -17.57
CA LEU A 9 5.67 -7.08 -16.64
C LEU A 9 7.02 -7.54 -17.20
N LYS A 10 8.09 -7.26 -16.47
CA LYS A 10 9.42 -7.83 -16.73
C LYS A 10 9.59 -9.05 -15.84
N THR A 11 9.96 -10.19 -16.43
CA THR A 11 10.09 -11.46 -15.71
C THR A 11 11.54 -11.96 -15.71
N GLY A 12 12.03 -12.38 -14.55
CA GLY A 12 13.32 -13.03 -14.36
C GLY A 12 13.34 -13.82 -13.05
N LYS A 13 14.43 -13.70 -12.27
CA LYS A 13 14.44 -14.17 -10.86
C LYS A 13 13.46 -13.38 -9.98
N VAL A 14 13.14 -12.17 -10.41
CA VAL A 14 12.13 -11.26 -9.85
C VAL A 14 11.19 -10.84 -10.97
N GLN A 15 9.95 -10.53 -10.62
CA GLN A 15 8.98 -9.90 -11.50
C GLN A 15 8.85 -8.42 -11.16
N ILE A 16 8.95 -7.56 -12.16
CA ILE A 16 8.75 -6.11 -12.00
C ILE A 16 7.49 -5.74 -12.76
N LEU A 17 6.44 -5.43 -12.01
CA LEU A 17 5.20 -4.88 -12.54
C LEU A 17 5.35 -3.35 -12.59
N GLU A 18 5.71 -2.85 -13.76
CA GLU A 18 5.84 -1.43 -14.01
C GLU A 18 4.51 -0.88 -14.53
N PHE A 19 4.00 0.17 -13.90
CA PHE A 19 2.81 0.87 -14.36
C PHE A 19 3.14 2.31 -14.78
N THR A 20 2.45 2.76 -15.82
CA THR A 20 2.51 4.14 -16.30
C THR A 20 1.10 4.71 -16.35
N ILE A 21 0.98 6.00 -16.04
CA ILE A 21 -0.27 6.74 -16.05
C ILE A 21 -0.22 7.73 -17.21
N SER A 22 -1.24 7.73 -18.06
CA SER A 22 -1.45 8.75 -19.08
C SER A 22 -2.53 9.74 -18.64
N GLY A 23 -2.20 11.03 -18.69
CA GLY A 23 -3.08 12.12 -18.26
C GLY A 23 -3.33 12.16 -16.75
N LEU A 24 -4.45 12.78 -16.36
CA LEU A 24 -4.91 12.83 -14.97
C LEU A 24 -5.66 11.55 -14.62
N LEU A 25 -5.14 10.83 -13.62
CA LEU A 25 -5.79 9.64 -13.08
C LEU A 25 -6.83 10.03 -12.03
N GLU A 26 -8.06 9.57 -12.23
CA GLU A 26 -9.19 9.78 -11.34
C GLU A 26 -9.48 8.50 -10.54
N PRO A 27 -10.04 8.58 -9.32
CA PRO A 27 -10.38 7.41 -8.53
C PRO A 27 -11.23 6.36 -9.27
N SER A 28 -12.22 6.81 -10.05
CA SER A 28 -13.12 5.95 -10.81
C SER A 28 -12.42 5.09 -11.85
N ASP A 29 -11.22 5.50 -12.30
CA ASP A 29 -10.40 4.76 -13.24
C ASP A 29 -10.01 3.37 -12.68
N LEU A 30 -9.95 3.20 -11.36
CA LEU A 30 -9.63 1.91 -10.72
C LEU A 30 -10.60 0.78 -11.13
N ARG A 31 -11.87 1.09 -11.41
CA ARG A 31 -12.89 0.07 -11.78
C ARG A 31 -12.59 -0.66 -13.07
N GLY A 32 -11.88 0.00 -13.99
CA GLY A 32 -11.57 -0.52 -15.32
C GLY A 32 -10.15 -1.04 -15.46
N VAL A 33 -9.37 -1.10 -14.37
CA VAL A 33 -7.96 -1.49 -14.41
C VAL A 33 -7.85 -2.96 -14.82
N GLN A 34 -7.14 -3.21 -15.92
CA GLN A 34 -6.80 -4.55 -16.37
C GLN A 34 -5.51 -4.99 -15.69
N LEU A 35 -5.64 -5.91 -14.74
CA LEU A 35 -4.53 -6.43 -13.96
C LEU A 35 -3.78 -7.48 -14.79
N VAL A 36 -2.47 -7.53 -14.60
CA VAL A 36 -1.59 -8.48 -15.29
C VAL A 36 -1.41 -9.73 -14.43
N GLU A 37 -1.49 -10.90 -15.03
CA GLU A 37 -1.18 -12.15 -14.33
C GLU A 37 0.31 -12.20 -13.97
N VAL A 38 0.60 -12.70 -12.76
CA VAL A 38 1.96 -12.80 -12.23
C VAL A 38 2.20 -14.21 -11.69
N ASP A 39 3.44 -14.66 -11.72
CA ASP A 39 3.86 -15.92 -11.11
C ASP A 39 3.97 -15.76 -9.58
N PRO A 40 3.08 -16.36 -8.77
CA PRO A 40 3.07 -16.14 -7.33
C PRO A 40 4.30 -16.71 -6.61
N SER A 41 5.06 -17.60 -7.26
CA SER A 41 6.25 -18.23 -6.67
C SER A 41 7.47 -17.29 -6.65
N LYS A 42 7.47 -16.26 -7.50
CA LYS A 42 8.57 -15.30 -7.64
C LYS A 42 8.28 -14.01 -6.87
N PRO A 43 9.31 -13.31 -6.36
CA PRO A 43 9.13 -11.97 -5.82
C PRO A 43 8.52 -11.03 -6.87
N LEU A 44 7.55 -10.23 -6.45
CA LEU A 44 6.92 -9.21 -7.26
C LEU A 44 7.26 -7.82 -6.73
N ILE A 45 7.75 -6.95 -7.60
CA ILE A 45 8.00 -5.54 -7.30
C ILE A 45 7.01 -4.69 -8.11
N ILE A 46 6.17 -3.93 -7.41
CA ILE A 46 5.34 -2.89 -8.02
C ILE A 46 6.19 -1.63 -8.21
N SER A 47 6.25 -1.10 -9.43
CA SER A 47 7.01 0.09 -9.78
C SER A 47 6.18 1.05 -10.62
N GLY A 48 6.32 2.36 -10.38
CA GLY A 48 5.64 3.38 -11.16
C GLY A 48 5.53 4.71 -10.43
N ARG A 49 5.05 5.75 -11.10
CA ARG A 49 4.72 7.02 -10.46
C ARG A 49 3.21 7.15 -10.40
N GLY A 50 2.67 7.24 -9.21
CA GLY A 50 1.22 7.28 -9.02
C GLY A 50 0.83 7.61 -7.59
N PRO A 51 -0.48 7.85 -7.37
CA PRO A 51 -1.01 8.15 -6.06
C PRO A 51 -0.97 6.93 -5.14
N GLN A 52 -0.96 7.17 -3.82
CA GLN A 52 -0.88 6.08 -2.84
C GLN A 52 -2.04 5.08 -2.94
N TRP A 53 -3.24 5.55 -3.29
CA TRP A 53 -4.40 4.67 -3.47
C TRP A 53 -4.22 3.66 -4.61
N LEU A 54 -3.46 3.98 -5.67
CA LEU A 54 -3.17 3.03 -6.74
C LEU A 54 -2.21 1.94 -6.23
N TYR A 55 -1.20 2.33 -5.46
CA TYR A 55 -0.29 1.39 -4.82
C TYR A 55 -1.01 0.48 -3.82
N ALA A 56 -1.90 1.02 -3.00
CA ALA A 56 -2.69 0.24 -2.06
C ALA A 56 -3.63 -0.76 -2.77
N PHE A 57 -4.28 -0.33 -3.86
CA PHE A 57 -5.11 -1.20 -4.70
C PHE A 57 -4.29 -2.35 -5.31
N LEU A 58 -3.15 -2.05 -5.93
CA LEU A 58 -2.28 -3.07 -6.52
C LEU A 58 -1.69 -3.98 -5.45
N ALA A 59 -1.27 -3.44 -4.31
CA ALA A 59 -0.70 -4.22 -3.22
C ALA A 59 -1.73 -5.19 -2.62
N HIS A 60 -2.97 -4.72 -2.41
CA HIS A 60 -4.07 -5.59 -2.03
C HIS A 60 -4.34 -6.66 -3.10
N HIS A 61 -4.34 -6.32 -4.39
CA HIS A 61 -4.59 -7.34 -5.41
C HIS A 61 -3.51 -8.43 -5.45
N TYR A 62 -2.23 -8.04 -5.33
CA TYR A 62 -1.08 -8.94 -5.49
C TYR A 62 -0.51 -9.49 -4.17
N HIS A 63 -1.20 -9.34 -3.04
CA HIS A 63 -0.68 -9.80 -1.73
C HIS A 63 -0.51 -11.32 -1.62
N PHE A 64 -1.05 -12.09 -2.58
CA PHE A 64 -0.85 -13.53 -2.69
C PHE A 64 0.56 -13.92 -3.16
N ALA A 65 1.35 -12.98 -3.69
CA ALA A 65 2.73 -13.25 -4.10
C ALA A 65 3.59 -13.66 -2.89
N ARG A 66 4.51 -14.61 -3.09
CA ARG A 66 5.41 -15.10 -2.02
C ARG A 66 6.18 -13.97 -1.33
N ILE A 67 6.64 -13.00 -2.12
CA ILE A 67 7.22 -11.74 -1.68
C ILE A 67 6.60 -10.64 -2.54
N LEU A 68 5.99 -9.65 -1.90
CA LEU A 68 5.49 -8.45 -2.54
C LEU A 68 6.27 -7.24 -2.05
N ALA A 69 6.71 -6.40 -2.97
CA ALA A 69 7.51 -5.22 -2.70
C ALA A 69 7.07 -4.02 -3.54
N THR A 70 7.45 -2.82 -3.11
CA THR A 70 7.33 -1.59 -3.93
C THR A 70 8.72 -1.06 -4.24
N TYR A 71 8.97 -0.66 -5.48
CA TYR A 71 10.28 -0.14 -5.88
C TYR A 71 10.63 1.16 -5.15
N GLU A 72 11.84 1.23 -4.58
CA GLU A 72 12.44 2.42 -3.99
C GLU A 72 13.64 2.85 -4.82
N PRO A 73 13.50 3.93 -5.63
CA PRO A 73 14.55 4.40 -6.52
C PRO A 73 15.86 4.76 -5.80
N ARG A 74 15.80 5.25 -4.56
CA ARG A 74 17.00 5.65 -3.80
C ARG A 74 17.90 4.46 -3.45
N ALA A 75 17.33 3.27 -3.32
CA ALA A 75 18.05 2.03 -3.04
C ALA A 75 18.29 1.18 -4.30
N ASN A 76 17.61 1.50 -5.41
CA ASN A 76 17.51 0.62 -6.58
C ASN A 76 17.07 -0.82 -6.22
N MET A 77 16.07 -0.93 -5.33
CA MET A 77 15.56 -2.21 -4.79
C MET A 77 14.05 -2.15 -4.59
N GLY A 78 13.39 -3.31 -4.54
CA GLY A 78 12.02 -3.41 -4.03
C GLY A 78 12.01 -3.47 -2.51
N ILE A 79 11.29 -2.59 -1.83
CA ILE A 79 11.07 -2.69 -0.38
C ILE A 79 9.97 -3.70 -0.11
N VAL A 80 10.30 -4.77 0.62
CA VAL A 80 9.35 -5.85 0.94
C VAL A 80 8.27 -5.33 1.88
N ILE A 81 7.02 -5.40 1.42
CA ILE A 81 5.82 -5.05 2.20
C ILE A 81 5.06 -6.30 2.65
N SER A 82 5.14 -7.41 1.91
CA SER A 82 4.54 -8.69 2.30
C SER A 82 5.49 -9.83 1.98
N SER A 83 5.58 -10.80 2.88
CA SER A 83 6.31 -12.04 2.67
C SER A 83 5.68 -13.13 3.53
N VAL A 84 5.78 -14.38 3.07
CA VAL A 84 5.47 -15.57 3.89
C VAL A 84 6.31 -15.60 5.17
N ASN A 85 7.53 -15.06 5.12
CA ASN A 85 8.37 -14.85 6.30
C ASN A 85 8.34 -13.38 6.72
N GLU A 86 7.65 -13.08 7.83
CA GLU A 86 7.45 -11.71 8.32
C GLU A 86 8.76 -10.95 8.57
N LYS A 87 9.87 -11.65 8.87
CA LYS A 87 11.19 -11.05 9.09
C LYS A 87 11.77 -10.36 7.84
N ASP A 88 11.25 -10.70 6.66
CA ASP A 88 11.67 -10.12 5.38
C ASP A 88 11.07 -8.72 5.17
N VAL A 89 9.97 -8.38 5.85
CA VAL A 89 9.31 -7.07 5.72
C VAL A 89 10.29 -5.95 6.07
N GLY A 90 10.38 -4.94 5.22
CA GLY A 90 11.34 -3.83 5.35
C GLY A 90 12.76 -4.15 4.86
N LEU A 91 13.04 -5.37 4.39
CA LEU A 91 14.25 -5.64 3.59
C LEU A 91 14.07 -5.14 2.15
N GLY A 92 15.18 -5.00 1.45
CA GLY A 92 15.23 -4.77 0.01
C GLY A 92 15.38 -6.08 -0.75
N VAL A 93 14.58 -6.28 -1.80
CA VAL A 93 14.80 -7.30 -2.83
C VAL A 93 15.55 -6.68 -4.00
N ASP A 94 16.70 -7.28 -4.32
CA ASP A 94 17.52 -6.92 -5.47
C ASP A 94 16.75 -7.19 -6.78
N ILE A 95 16.69 -6.19 -7.67
CA ILE A 95 15.85 -6.24 -8.87
C ILE A 95 16.34 -7.25 -9.93
N GLU A 96 17.60 -7.66 -9.89
CA GLU A 96 18.18 -8.63 -10.82
C GLU A 96 18.35 -10.01 -10.18
N ALA A 97 18.98 -10.04 -9.00
CA ALA A 97 19.34 -11.29 -8.34
C ALA A 97 18.20 -11.89 -7.52
N GLY A 98 17.22 -11.09 -7.09
CA GLY A 98 16.15 -11.51 -6.19
C GLY A 98 16.60 -11.81 -4.76
N LEU A 99 17.81 -11.37 -4.40
CA LEU A 99 18.37 -11.54 -3.07
C LEU A 99 17.82 -10.49 -2.11
N LEU A 100 17.51 -10.91 -0.89
CA LEU A 100 17.08 -10.02 0.18
C LEU A 100 18.30 -9.46 0.92
N LYS A 101 18.31 -8.15 1.18
CA LYS A 101 19.34 -7.47 1.96
C LYS A 101 18.78 -6.28 2.72
N GLU A 102 19.49 -5.83 3.75
CA GLU A 102 19.14 -4.59 4.43
C GLU A 102 19.28 -3.40 3.48
N VAL A 103 18.38 -2.43 3.62
CA VAL A 103 18.42 -1.16 2.91
C VAL A 103 18.83 -0.08 3.89
N LYS A 104 19.74 0.78 3.45
CA LYS A 104 20.16 2.00 4.16
C LYS A 104 19.97 3.18 3.23
N LEU A 105 19.03 4.05 3.54
CA LEU A 105 18.74 5.27 2.80
C LEU A 105 19.42 6.50 3.40
N GLY A 106 19.99 6.37 4.61
CA GLY A 106 20.50 7.51 5.37
C GLY A 106 19.37 8.36 5.97
N ALA A 107 18.22 7.74 6.23
CA ALA A 107 17.05 8.39 6.78
C ALA A 107 16.99 8.23 8.31
N ASP A 108 16.52 9.25 9.01
CA ASP A 108 16.38 9.30 10.46
C ASP A 108 14.92 9.29 10.94
N GLY A 109 13.98 9.46 10.01
CA GLY A 109 12.57 9.54 10.34
C GLY A 109 11.99 8.24 10.86
N ARG A 110 11.05 8.40 11.80
CA ARG A 110 10.30 7.30 12.42
C ARG A 110 8.87 7.30 11.95
N ILE A 111 8.33 6.11 11.76
CA ILE A 111 6.92 5.92 11.38
C ILE A 111 6.11 5.65 12.64
N ASP A 112 5.16 6.54 12.92
CA ASP A 112 4.08 6.29 13.87
C ASP A 112 2.88 5.72 13.15
N VAL A 113 2.23 4.72 13.75
CA VAL A 113 0.96 4.17 13.26
C VAL A 113 -0.03 4.10 14.40
N GLY A 114 -1.18 4.76 14.22
CA GLY A 114 -2.23 4.86 15.22
C GLY A 114 -3.60 4.50 14.65
N LEU A 115 -4.44 3.90 15.49
CA LEU A 115 -5.84 3.60 15.17
C LEU A 115 -6.76 4.52 15.98
N ILE A 116 -7.65 5.24 15.30
CA ILE A 116 -8.64 6.13 15.89
C ILE A 116 -10.04 5.59 15.55
N LYS A 117 -10.89 5.39 16.56
CA LYS A 117 -12.26 4.91 16.38
C LYS A 117 -13.21 6.09 16.20
N LEU A 118 -13.93 6.15 15.09
CA LEU A 118 -14.77 7.29 14.70
C LEU A 118 -16.19 6.82 14.38
N GLY A 119 -17.01 6.64 15.42
CA GLY A 119 -18.41 6.26 15.24
C GLY A 119 -18.57 4.96 14.43
N SER A 120 -19.10 5.08 13.21
CA SER A 120 -19.34 3.99 12.26
C SER A 120 -18.10 3.57 11.45
N ILE A 121 -17.01 4.33 11.49
CA ILE A 121 -15.77 4.04 10.77
C ILE A 121 -14.56 4.01 11.72
N GLN A 122 -13.41 3.62 11.21
CA GLN A 122 -12.12 3.67 11.91
C GLN A 122 -11.07 4.35 11.02
N LEU A 123 -10.21 5.17 11.60
CA LEU A 123 -9.11 5.83 10.90
C LEU A 123 -7.79 5.20 11.33
N LEU A 124 -7.06 4.63 10.37
CA LEU A 124 -5.69 4.16 10.55
C LEU A 124 -4.74 5.23 10.02
N ARG A 125 -4.07 5.92 10.92
CA ARG A 125 -3.13 7.00 10.62
C ARG A 125 -1.71 6.46 10.60
N ALA A 126 -0.92 6.80 9.58
CA ALA A 126 0.51 6.57 9.57
C ALA A 126 1.26 7.83 9.12
N GLU A 127 2.21 8.28 9.93
CA GLU A 127 2.90 9.56 9.73
C GLU A 127 4.39 9.43 10.06
N LEU A 128 5.21 10.24 9.39
CA LEU A 128 6.59 10.49 9.82
C LEU A 128 6.56 11.44 11.02
N LEU A 129 7.14 11.00 12.15
CA LEU A 129 7.25 11.83 13.35
C LEU A 129 8.35 12.90 13.23
N GLU A 130 9.43 12.54 12.55
CA GLU A 130 10.62 13.36 12.36
C GLU A 130 11.25 13.03 10.99
N GLY A 131 12.13 13.90 10.51
CA GLY A 131 12.84 13.72 9.24
C GLY A 131 11.96 13.89 7.99
N ALA A 132 12.61 13.88 6.83
CA ALA A 132 11.93 13.97 5.53
C ALA A 132 11.58 12.58 4.95
N PHE A 133 12.14 11.52 5.52
CA PHE A 133 11.98 10.14 5.07
C PHE A 133 12.29 9.17 6.22
N ALA A 134 11.95 7.89 6.05
CA ALA A 134 12.25 6.82 7.02
C ALA A 134 13.05 5.68 6.39
N GLU A 135 13.79 4.96 7.21
CA GLU A 135 14.39 3.69 6.79
C GLU A 135 13.30 2.62 6.61
N PRO A 136 13.38 1.75 5.58
CA PRO A 136 12.46 0.63 5.42
C PRO A 136 12.38 -0.31 6.61
N SER A 137 13.45 -0.39 7.40
CA SER A 137 13.53 -1.19 8.63
C SER A 137 12.56 -0.70 9.71
N GLU A 138 12.04 0.53 9.64
CA GLU A 138 11.01 1.04 10.54
C GLU A 138 9.71 0.21 10.45
N LEU A 139 9.43 -0.46 9.32
CA LEU A 139 8.29 -1.38 9.23
C LEU A 139 8.35 -2.52 10.27
N LYS A 140 9.56 -2.90 10.71
CA LYS A 140 9.77 -3.95 11.72
C LYS A 140 9.52 -3.44 13.15
N ARG A 141 9.51 -2.13 13.35
CA ARG A 141 9.30 -1.50 14.67
C ARG A 141 7.83 -1.26 14.97
N ILE A 142 6.98 -1.24 13.95
CA ILE A 142 5.54 -1.11 14.09
C ILE A 142 5.00 -2.35 14.80
N ARG A 143 4.24 -2.13 15.88
CA ARG A 143 3.59 -3.21 16.65
C ARG A 143 2.30 -3.67 15.96
N TRP A 144 2.45 -4.34 14.81
CA TRP A 144 1.34 -4.77 13.96
C TRP A 144 0.26 -5.55 14.72
N TRP A 145 0.68 -6.46 15.60
CA TRP A 145 -0.24 -7.29 16.39
C TRP A 145 -1.14 -6.47 17.31
N ASP A 146 -0.58 -5.46 17.99
CA ASP A 146 -1.33 -4.59 18.90
C ASP A 146 -2.41 -3.81 18.13
N ILE A 147 -2.05 -3.28 16.96
CA ILE A 147 -2.98 -2.53 16.10
C ILE A 147 -4.08 -3.45 15.58
N LYS A 148 -3.73 -4.63 15.04
CA LYS A 148 -4.70 -5.60 14.52
C LYS A 148 -5.72 -6.03 15.58
N ARG A 149 -5.30 -6.23 16.83
CA ARG A 149 -6.21 -6.58 17.94
C ARG A 149 -7.15 -5.44 18.33
N ALA A 150 -6.78 -4.19 18.05
CA ALA A 150 -7.61 -3.03 18.36
C ALA A 150 -8.67 -2.75 17.29
N VAL A 151 -8.51 -3.30 16.07
CA VAL A 151 -9.44 -3.16 14.94
C VAL A 151 -10.79 -3.80 15.27
N ASP A 152 -11.86 -3.05 15.00
CA ASP A 152 -13.23 -3.56 14.96
C ASP A 152 -13.53 -4.14 13.57
N PRO A 153 -13.67 -5.46 13.40
CA PRO A 153 -13.85 -6.08 12.08
C PRO A 153 -15.23 -5.79 11.47
N SER A 154 -16.18 -5.25 12.24
CA SER A 154 -17.50 -4.88 11.74
C SER A 154 -17.52 -3.50 11.06
N LYS A 155 -16.48 -2.70 11.26
CA LYS A 155 -16.42 -1.31 10.80
C LYS A 155 -15.40 -1.15 9.68
N PRO A 156 -15.72 -0.37 8.64
CA PRO A 156 -14.75 -0.05 7.61
C PRO A 156 -13.61 0.82 8.14
N MET A 157 -12.53 0.86 7.37
CA MET A 157 -11.33 1.59 7.73
C MET A 157 -10.91 2.56 6.63
N ILE A 158 -10.51 3.75 7.05
CA ILE A 158 -9.87 4.73 6.19
C ILE A 158 -8.43 4.83 6.63
N ILE A 159 -7.52 4.77 5.68
CA ILE A 159 -6.09 4.82 5.92
C ILE A 159 -5.60 6.20 5.48
N TYR A 160 -5.04 6.95 6.41
CA TYR A 160 -4.41 8.24 6.19
C TYR A 160 -2.90 8.08 6.32
N VAL A 161 -2.14 8.43 5.28
CA VAL A 161 -0.70 8.15 5.24
C VAL A 161 0.09 9.36 4.77
N MET A 162 0.89 9.92 5.67
CA MET A 162 1.95 10.89 5.37
C MET A 162 3.32 10.23 5.55
N ALA A 163 3.58 9.21 4.74
CA ALA A 163 4.79 8.41 4.80
C ALA A 163 5.13 7.85 3.40
N PRO A 164 6.30 7.21 3.22
CA PRO A 164 6.67 6.61 1.94
C PRO A 164 5.65 5.58 1.45
N VAL A 165 5.60 5.36 0.13
CA VAL A 165 4.57 4.52 -0.51
C VAL A 165 4.55 3.08 0.01
N TRP A 166 5.70 2.53 0.39
CA TRP A 166 5.81 1.19 0.98
C TRP A 166 5.04 1.08 2.32
N VAL A 167 4.85 2.18 3.07
CA VAL A 167 4.02 2.20 4.28
C VAL A 167 2.55 2.03 3.90
N SER A 168 2.06 2.81 2.96
CA SER A 168 0.66 2.75 2.51
C SER A 168 0.30 1.38 1.94
N ALA A 169 1.18 0.85 1.09
CA ALA A 169 1.02 -0.48 0.52
C ALA A 169 1.05 -1.58 1.59
N LYS A 170 1.95 -1.48 2.58
CA LYS A 170 1.96 -2.38 3.74
C LYS A 170 0.65 -2.33 4.51
N LEU A 171 0.15 -1.14 4.87
CA LEU A 171 -1.11 -0.99 5.60
C LEU A 171 -2.28 -1.59 4.82
N ALA A 172 -2.35 -1.36 3.50
CA ALA A 172 -3.38 -1.95 2.68
C ALA A 172 -3.37 -3.49 2.74
N VAL A 173 -2.19 -4.11 2.62
CA VAL A 173 -2.03 -5.57 2.71
C VAL A 173 -2.40 -6.10 4.10
N GLU A 174 -1.99 -5.41 5.16
CA GLU A 174 -2.18 -5.88 6.54
C GLU A 174 -3.64 -5.83 7.01
N PHE A 175 -4.42 -4.87 6.49
CA PHE A 175 -5.74 -4.56 7.03
C PHE A 175 -6.90 -4.82 6.07
N SER A 176 -6.68 -4.96 4.77
CA SER A 176 -7.79 -5.15 3.80
C SER A 176 -8.70 -6.31 4.18
N ASN A 177 -8.12 -7.44 4.58
CA ASN A 177 -8.86 -8.68 4.87
C ASN A 177 -9.44 -8.71 6.29
N LEU A 178 -9.23 -7.66 7.10
CA LEU A 178 -9.70 -7.58 8.48
C LEU A 178 -11.00 -6.79 8.65
N VAL A 179 -11.39 -6.01 7.64
CA VAL A 179 -12.54 -5.09 7.70
C VAL A 179 -13.40 -5.21 6.44
N PRO A 180 -14.64 -4.68 6.43
CA PRO A 180 -15.54 -4.82 5.29
C PRO A 180 -15.03 -4.15 4.02
N TRP A 181 -14.27 -3.05 4.16
CA TRP A 181 -13.57 -2.37 3.08
C TRP A 181 -12.54 -1.38 3.64
N ILE A 182 -11.54 -1.06 2.82
CA ILE A 182 -10.56 -0.02 3.10
C ILE A 182 -10.56 1.05 2.02
N SER A 183 -10.30 2.29 2.43
CA SER A 183 -10.04 3.41 1.53
C SER A 183 -8.77 4.16 1.93
N ILE A 184 -8.09 4.77 0.98
CA ILE A 184 -6.91 5.61 1.23
C ILE A 184 -7.31 7.07 1.10
N TYR A 185 -7.09 7.87 2.13
CA TYR A 185 -7.32 9.31 2.08
C TYR A 185 -6.32 10.01 1.15
N ASP A 186 -6.81 10.88 0.27
CA ASP A 186 -5.99 11.70 -0.60
C ASP A 186 -6.33 13.18 -0.35
N PRO A 187 -5.43 13.97 0.27
CA PRO A 187 -5.72 15.36 0.60
C PRO A 187 -5.98 16.23 -0.63
N ARG A 188 -5.52 15.82 -1.82
CA ARG A 188 -5.78 16.54 -3.07
C ARG A 188 -7.23 16.39 -3.55
N LEU A 189 -7.93 15.38 -3.07
CA LEU A 189 -9.33 15.09 -3.40
C LEU A 189 -10.28 15.48 -2.27
N GLU A 190 -9.73 15.86 -1.10
CA GLU A 190 -10.48 16.09 0.14
C GLU A 190 -11.40 14.90 0.53
N SER A 191 -11.06 13.70 0.05
CA SER A 191 -11.84 12.48 0.23
C SER A 191 -10.92 11.25 0.30
N SER A 192 -11.48 10.08 0.61
CA SER A 192 -10.77 8.81 0.51
C SER A 192 -11.24 7.97 -0.67
N VAL A 193 -10.33 7.21 -1.27
CA VAL A 193 -10.61 6.34 -2.43
C VAL A 193 -10.69 4.90 -1.96
N THR A 194 -11.81 4.22 -2.21
CA THR A 194 -11.97 2.79 -1.88
C THR A 194 -11.04 1.93 -2.74
N VAL A 195 -10.17 1.15 -2.10
CA VAL A 195 -9.12 0.34 -2.77
C VAL A 195 -9.29 -1.17 -2.57
N ALA A 196 -10.07 -1.59 -1.58
CA ALA A 196 -10.44 -2.99 -1.39
C ALA A 196 -11.81 -3.09 -0.70
N ARG A 197 -12.57 -4.12 -1.04
CA ARG A 197 -13.87 -4.43 -0.41
C ARG A 197 -14.11 -5.93 -0.31
N HIS A 198 -14.76 -6.34 0.77
CA HIS A 198 -15.18 -7.72 1.05
C HIS A 198 -16.66 -7.83 1.43
N SER A 199 -17.42 -6.73 1.29
CA SER A 199 -18.86 -6.67 1.53
C SER A 199 -19.59 -6.12 0.32
N LEU A 200 -20.77 -6.68 0.01
CA LEU A 200 -21.63 -6.20 -1.09
C LEU A 200 -22.17 -4.79 -0.85
N ASN A 201 -22.30 -4.39 0.42
CA ASN A 201 -22.78 -3.06 0.81
C ASN A 201 -21.62 -2.03 0.90
N ALA A 202 -20.39 -2.43 0.59
CA ALA A 202 -19.25 -1.53 0.56
C ALA A 202 -19.31 -0.61 -0.68
N PRO A 203 -18.75 0.62 -0.58
CA PRO A 203 -18.49 1.44 -1.75
C PRO A 203 -17.74 0.65 -2.83
N GLU A 204 -18.00 0.96 -4.09
CA GLU A 204 -17.29 0.34 -5.20
C GLU A 204 -15.82 0.71 -5.19
N ILE A 205 -14.95 -0.16 -5.73
CA ILE A 205 -13.54 0.19 -5.95
C ILE A 205 -13.47 1.49 -6.78
N GLY A 206 -12.57 2.40 -6.40
CA GLY A 206 -12.45 3.71 -7.04
C GLY A 206 -13.54 4.72 -6.67
N GLN A 207 -14.51 4.36 -5.84
CA GLN A 207 -15.47 5.32 -5.30
C GLN A 207 -14.80 6.21 -4.25
N GLN A 208 -15.09 7.51 -4.32
CA GLN A 208 -14.71 8.47 -3.29
C GLN A 208 -15.67 8.39 -2.10
N VAL A 209 -15.13 8.41 -0.90
CA VAL A 209 -15.87 8.47 0.38
C VAL A 209 -15.48 9.77 1.05
N GLU A 210 -16.46 10.65 1.23
CA GLU A 210 -16.24 11.93 1.90
C GLU A 210 -16.06 11.72 3.39
N LEU A 211 -15.00 12.30 3.94
CA LEU A 211 -14.78 12.36 5.36
C LEU A 211 -15.23 13.73 5.87
N LYS A 212 -16.36 13.75 6.58
CA LYS A 212 -16.69 14.88 7.46
C LYS A 212 -15.88 14.80 8.76
N ILE A 213 -14.56 14.72 8.65
CA ILE A 213 -13.66 14.75 9.81
C ILE A 213 -13.04 16.14 9.84
N GLN A 214 -13.40 16.94 10.83
CA GLN A 214 -12.57 18.08 11.22
C GLN A 214 -11.33 17.52 11.92
N LEU A 215 -10.26 17.29 11.15
CA LEU A 215 -8.94 17.07 11.72
C LEU A 215 -8.50 18.44 12.28
N LYS A 216 -8.67 18.63 13.59
CA LYS A 216 -8.13 19.78 14.33
C LYS A 216 -6.66 19.54 14.66
#